data_AF-A0A820FLQ8-F1
#
_entry.id   AF-A0A820FLQ8-F1
#
_cell.length_a   1.000
_cell.length_b   1.000
_cell.length_c   1.000
_cell.angle_alpha   90.00
_cell.angle_beta   90.00
_cell.angle_gamma   90.00
#
_symmetry.space_group_name_H-M   'P 1'
#
loop_
_entity.id
_entity.type
_entity.pdbx_description
1 polymer ?
#
loop_
_entity_poly.entity_id
_entity_poly.type
_entity_poly.pdbx_seq_one_letter_code
_entity_poly.pdbx_strand_id
1 'polypeptide(L)' 'VNWYLTPDYSFGFAPSCSVINCFCADYGEKDNSENRLSWHLSGDGGYRAGVFKDLVHDNEWRKIIMAEKQ' A
#
# COMPACT_ATOMS: atom_id res chain seq x y z
N VAL A 1 -1.53 7.91 11.90
CA VAL A 1 -1.35 7.30 10.57
C VAL A 1 -0.09 7.87 9.95
N ASN A 2 0.84 7.02 9.56
CA ASN A 2 2.11 7.41 8.96
C ASN A 2 2.02 7.16 7.46
N TRP A 3 2.11 8.23 6.68
CA TRP A 3 2.16 8.17 5.22
C TRP A 3 3.58 7.98 4.75
N TYR A 4 3.75 7.24 3.67
CA TYR A 4 5.06 7.06 3.06
C TYR A 4 4.96 6.98 1.54
N LEU A 5 6.05 7.36 0.91
CA LEU A 5 6.30 7.24 -0.51
C LEU A 5 7.76 6.80 -0.65
N THR A 6 7.98 5.57 -1.06
CA THR A 6 9.31 5.04 -1.37
C THR A 6 9.44 5.03 -2.88
N PRO A 7 10.25 5.94 -3.47
CA PRO A 7 10.44 6.01 -4.93
C PRO A 7 10.77 4.62 -5.51
N ASP A 8 10.21 4.33 -6.68
CA ASP A 8 10.37 3.06 -7.42
C ASP A 8 9.79 1.79 -6.75
N TYR A 9 9.22 1.88 -5.54
CA TYR A 9 8.63 0.74 -4.83
C TYR A 9 7.12 0.91 -4.62
N SER A 10 6.74 1.71 -3.62
CA SER A 10 5.35 1.80 -3.19
C SER A 10 5.05 3.10 -2.45
N PHE A 11 3.76 3.39 -2.34
CA PHE A 11 3.23 4.43 -1.47
C PHE A 11 2.06 3.88 -0.66
N GLY A 12 1.77 4.53 0.45
CA GLY A 12 0.63 4.15 1.26
C GLY A 12 0.70 4.72 2.66
N PHE A 13 0.07 4.02 3.59
CA PHE A 13 0.07 4.41 4.99
C PHE A 13 -0.02 3.21 5.93
N ALA A 14 0.42 3.41 7.17
CA ALA A 14 0.40 2.41 8.23
C ALA A 14 0.13 3.04 9.61
N PRO A 15 -0.32 2.25 10.61
CA PRO A 15 -0.52 2.75 11.97
C PRO A 15 0.81 3.15 12.65
N SER A 16 1.92 2.51 12.30
CA SER A 16 3.26 2.75 12.85
C SER A 16 4.32 2.68 11.75
N CYS A 17 5.43 3.41 11.90
CA CYS A 17 6.58 3.28 11.00
C CYS A 17 7.30 1.93 11.14
N SER A 18 7.16 1.25 12.28
CA SER A 18 7.81 -0.05 12.54
C SER A 18 7.29 -1.19 11.66
N VAL A 19 6.15 -0.99 10.99
CA VAL A 19 5.51 -1.97 10.10
C VAL A 19 5.54 -1.52 8.64
N ILE A 20 6.30 -0.46 8.34
CA ILE A 20 6.56 -0.03 6.96
C ILE A 20 7.85 -0.72 6.52
N ASN A 21 7.73 -1.63 5.58
CA ASN A 21 8.85 -2.25 4.89
C ASN A 21 8.87 -1.70 3.47
N CYS A 22 9.76 -0.73 3.27
CA CYS A 22 9.96 -0.01 2.01
C CYS A 22 10.38 -0.91 0.83
N PHE A 23 10.73 -2.17 1.08
CA PHE A 23 11.06 -3.14 0.06
C PHE A 23 9.80 -3.96 -0.33
N CYS A 24 9.42 -3.88 -1.61
CA CYS A 24 8.32 -4.64 -2.20
C CYS A 24 6.95 -4.43 -1.51
N ALA A 25 6.52 -3.17 -1.34
CA ALA A 25 5.18 -2.84 -0.87
C ALA A 25 4.75 -3.56 0.42
N ASP A 26 5.60 -3.61 1.45
CA ASP A 26 5.26 -4.26 2.74
C ASP A 26 4.99 -5.77 2.64
N TYR A 27 5.58 -6.47 1.67
CA TYR A 27 5.34 -7.90 1.40
C TYR A 27 5.46 -8.78 2.64
N GLY A 28 6.55 -8.63 3.40
CA GLY A 28 6.84 -9.44 4.59
C GLY A 28 6.05 -9.08 5.84
N GLU A 29 5.25 -8.01 5.82
CA GLU A 29 4.58 -7.50 7.01
C GLU A 29 3.38 -8.37 7.39
N LYS A 30 3.35 -8.80 8.65
CA LYS A 30 2.30 -9.68 9.21
C LYS A 30 1.20 -8.92 9.93
N ASP A 31 1.38 -7.62 10.13
CA ASP A 31 0.36 -6.78 10.73
C ASP A 31 -0.91 -6.76 9.84
N ASN A 32 -2.04 -7.07 10.47
CA ASN A 32 -3.37 -7.12 9.86
C ASN A 32 -4.22 -5.94 10.35
N SER A 33 -3.61 -4.75 10.46
CA SER A 33 -4.37 -3.56 10.77
C SER A 33 -5.22 -3.13 9.58
N GLU A 34 -6.49 -2.81 9.82
CA GLU A 34 -7.39 -2.21 8.82
C GLU A 34 -6.90 -0.84 8.34
N ASN A 35 -6.10 -0.14 9.16
CA ASN A 35 -5.55 1.17 8.84
C ASN A 35 -4.25 1.08 8.03
N ARG A 36 -4.28 0.30 6.95
CA ARG A 36 -3.13 0.12 6.06
C ARG A 36 -3.46 0.28 4.59
N LEU A 37 -2.49 0.82 3.86
CA LEU A 37 -2.46 0.80 2.41
C LEU A 37 -1.01 0.61 1.98
N SER A 38 -0.77 -0.24 0.99
CA SER A 38 0.53 -0.38 0.34
C SER A 38 0.30 -0.68 -1.13
N TRP A 39 0.68 0.27 -1.98
CA TRP A 39 0.37 0.19 -3.40
C TRP A 39 1.63 0.45 -4.22
N HIS A 40 1.89 -0.42 -5.20
CA HIS A 40 3.07 -0.33 -6.03
C HIS A 40 3.06 0.96 -6.88
N LEU A 41 4.22 1.60 -7.03
CA LEU A 41 4.36 2.78 -7.88
C LEU A 41 4.59 2.43 -9.36
N SER A 42 5.01 1.20 -9.63
CA SER A 42 5.29 0.67 -10.97
C SER A 42 4.94 -0.80 -11.03
N GLY A 43 4.58 -1.29 -12.23
CA GLY A 43 4.28 -2.71 -12.47
C GLY A 43 2.82 -3.05 -12.18
N ASP A 44 2.63 -4.19 -11.51
CA ASP A 44 1.33 -4.78 -11.13
C ASP A 44 0.55 -3.95 -10.08
N GLY A 45 -0.67 -4.36 -9.72
CA GLY A 45 -1.66 -3.62 -8.94
C GLY A 45 -1.27 -3.22 -7.50
N GLY A 46 -2.23 -3.24 -6.58
CA GLY A 46 -1.94 -2.96 -5.16
C GLY A 46 -1.29 -4.16 -4.49
N TYR A 47 -0.50 -3.99 -3.43
CA TYR A 47 -0.18 -5.14 -2.58
C TYR A 47 -1.22 -5.33 -1.48
N ARG A 48 -1.54 -4.24 -0.76
CA ARG A 48 -2.36 -4.27 0.45
C ARG A 48 -3.36 -3.13 0.51
N ALA A 49 -4.58 -3.45 0.93
CA ALA A 49 -5.60 -2.51 1.39
C ALA A 49 -6.26 -3.08 2.67
N GLY A 50 -6.01 -2.43 3.81
CA GLY A 50 -6.37 -2.94 5.14
C GLY A 50 -5.76 -4.32 5.41
N VAL A 51 -6.64 -5.27 5.76
CA VAL A 51 -6.28 -6.68 6.00
C VAL A 51 -6.05 -7.49 4.72
N PHE A 52 -6.49 -6.99 3.56
CA PHE A 52 -6.38 -7.69 2.29
C PHE A 52 -4.97 -7.50 1.70
N LYS A 53 -4.36 -8.60 1.26
CA LYS A 53 -2.99 -8.67 0.74
C LYS A 53 -2.99 -9.37 -0.62
N ASP A 54 -1.83 -9.37 -1.28
CA ASP A 54 -1.59 -10.03 -2.56
C ASP A 54 -2.52 -9.54 -3.68
N LEU A 55 -2.93 -8.26 -3.63
CA LEU A 55 -3.87 -7.64 -4.58
C LEU A 55 -3.24 -7.34 -5.97
N VAL A 56 -2.01 -7.83 -6.20
CA VAL A 56 -1.14 -7.39 -7.30
C VAL A 56 -1.70 -7.85 -8.65
N HIS A 57 -2.36 -9.01 -8.68
CA HIS A 57 -3.03 -9.59 -9.84
C HIS A 57 -4.56 -9.65 -9.65
N ASP A 58 -5.09 -8.94 -8.66
CA ASP A 58 -6.52 -8.91 -8.38
C ASP A 58 -7.24 -7.95 -9.35
N ASN A 59 -8.23 -8.49 -10.06
CA ASN A 59 -8.97 -7.74 -11.07
C ASN A 59 -10.26 -7.09 -10.53
N GLU A 60 -10.62 -7.33 -9.28
CA GLU A 60 -11.76 -6.71 -8.59
C GLU A 60 -11.33 -5.41 -7.90
N TRP A 61 -10.16 -5.40 -7.27
CA TRP A 61 -9.64 -4.20 -6.61
C TRP A 61 -9.14 -3.15 -7.62
N ARG A 62 -9.43 -1.89 -7.31
CA ARG A 62 -9.06 -0.73 -8.15
C ARG A 62 -8.50 0.39 -7.27
N LYS A 63 -7.38 0.97 -7.68
CA LYS A 63 -6.86 2.19 -7.08
C LYS A 63 -7.57 3.40 -7.68
N ILE A 64 -8.19 4.17 -6.81
CA ILE A 64 -8.82 5.45 -7.15
C ILE A 64 -8.08 6.54 -6.39
N ILE A 65 -7.37 7.42 -7.10
CA ILE A 65 -6.80 8.63 -6.51
C ILE A 65 -7.79 9.76 -6.75
N MET A 66 -8.35 10.29 -5.66
CA MET A 66 -9.11 11.53 -5.70
C MET A 66 -8.15 12.67 -5.43
N ALA A 67 -8.05 13.61 -6.38
CA ALA A 67 -7.34 14.86 -6.19
C ALA A 67 -8.36 15.99 -6.17
N GLU A 68 -8.33 16.81 -5.13
CA GLU A 68 -9.11 18.04 -5.10
C GLU A 68 -8.37 19.10 -5.93
N LYS A 69 -9.11 19.76 -6.83
CA LYS A 69 -8.55 20.84 -7.63
C LYS A 69 -8.46 22.07 -6.73
N GLN A 70 -7.24 22.46 -6.36
CA GLN A 70 -6.97 23.71 -5.65
C GLN A 70 -7.26 24.92 -6.54
#